data_AF-A0A1M6IY27-F1
#
_entry.id   AF-A0A1M6IY27-F1
#
_cell.length_a   1.000
_cell.length_b   1.000
_cell.length_c   1.000
_cell.angle_alpha   90.00
_cell.angle_beta   90.00
_cell.angle_gamma   90.00
#
_symmetry.space_group_name_H-M   'P 1'
#
loop_
_entity.id
_entity.type
_entity.pdbx_description
1 polymer ?
#
loop_
_entity_poly.entity_id
_entity_poly.type
_entity_poly.pdbx_seq_one_letter_code
_entity_poly.pdbx_strand_id
1 'polypeptide(L)'
;MYRCLLLCYSGVAPSSLLLKFIERTGCLELSWVGTYAELAPSAPPAAGWDLVFATLPAPDHPLLDSYWRVLQGQKALILSSLYPEKMFVREGWRPVAFLNEPFSFEQFQEALQRYLDQRP
;
A
#
# COMPACT_ATOMS: atom_id res chain seq x y z
N MET A 1 1.57 18.36 4.32
CA MET A 1 2.32 17.45 3.44
C MET A 1 2.62 16.15 4.19
N TYR A 2 2.77 15.02 3.51
CA TYR A 2 3.04 13.71 4.10
C TYR A 2 4.02 12.91 3.22
N ARG A 3 4.80 12.01 3.84
CA ARG A 3 5.73 11.10 3.14
C ARG A 3 4.99 9.80 2.81
N CYS A 4 5.04 9.37 1.55
CA CYS A 4 4.35 8.16 1.12
C CYS A 4 5.31 7.09 0.59
N LEU A 5 5.02 5.84 0.90
CA LEU A 5 5.76 4.70 0.38
C LEU A 5 4.84 3.87 -0.52
N LEU A 6 5.33 3.43 -1.68
CA LEU A 6 4.63 2.45 -2.51
C LEU A 6 5.36 1.11 -2.45
N LEU A 7 4.72 0.13 -1.81
CA LEU A 7 5.22 -1.24 -1.67
C LEU A 7 4.56 -2.16 -2.68
N CYS A 8 5.37 -2.77 -3.54
CA CYS A 8 4.90 -3.76 -4.49
C CYS A 8 5.41 -5.13 -4.06
N TYR A 9 4.51 -6.11 -4.00
CA TYR A 9 4.93 -7.48 -3.80
C TYR A 9 5.71 -7.98 -5.02
N SER A 10 6.71 -8.85 -4.81
CA SER A 10 7.52 -9.38 -5.91
C SER A 10 6.64 -10.05 -6.96
N GLY A 11 6.82 -9.68 -8.24
CA GLY A 11 6.00 -10.19 -9.34
C GLY A 11 4.63 -9.52 -9.50
N VAL A 12 4.29 -8.54 -8.65
CA VAL A 12 3.11 -7.70 -8.79
C VAL A 12 3.55 -6.29 -9.17
N ALA A 13 3.28 -5.89 -10.41
CA ALA A 13 3.45 -4.50 -10.79
C ALA A 13 2.33 -3.66 -10.13
N PRO A 14 2.65 -2.49 -9.53
CA PRO A 14 1.62 -1.59 -9.10
C PRO A 14 0.80 -1.16 -10.31
N SER A 15 -0.50 -1.00 -10.12
CA SER A 15 -1.34 -0.53 -11.21
C SER A 15 -0.86 0.84 -11.68
N SER A 16 -0.77 1.02 -13.00
CA SER A 16 -0.37 2.31 -13.58
C SER A 16 -1.32 3.45 -13.18
N LEU A 17 -2.56 3.12 -12.77
CA LEU A 17 -3.53 4.07 -12.24
C LEU A 17 -3.18 4.52 -10.82
N LEU A 18 -2.80 3.59 -9.93
CA LEU A 18 -2.41 3.91 -8.56
C LEU A 18 -1.22 4.87 -8.54
N LEU A 19 -0.19 4.59 -9.33
CA LEU A 19 0.98 5.46 -9.50
C LEU A 19 0.57 6.87 -9.94
N LYS A 20 -0.19 6.97 -11.05
CA LYS A 20 -0.67 8.25 -11.58
C LYS A 20 -1.50 9.03 -10.58
N PHE A 21 -2.29 8.36 -9.74
CA PHE A 21 -3.12 9.03 -8.75
C PHE A 21 -2.28 9.52 -7.57
N ILE A 22 -1.32 8.72 -7.08
CA ILE A 22 -0.40 9.12 -6.02
C ILE A 22 0.40 10.36 -6.43
N GLU A 23 0.93 10.40 -7.65
CA GLU A 23 1.69 11.55 -8.19
C GLU A 23 0.89 12.86 -8.17
N ARG A 24 -0.45 12.79 -8.22
CA ARG A 24 -1.34 13.96 -8.18
C ARG A 24 -1.65 14.46 -6.77
N THR A 25 -1.24 13.73 -5.72
CA THR A 25 -1.56 14.07 -4.32
C THR A 25 -0.58 15.02 -3.65
N GLY A 26 0.51 15.40 -4.34
CA GLY A 26 1.57 16.23 -3.74
C GLY A 26 2.37 15.50 -2.66
N CYS A 27 2.44 14.18 -2.74
CA CYS A 27 3.31 13.38 -1.88
C CYS A 27 4.79 13.82 -2.07
N LEU A 28 5.46 14.12 -0.96
CA LEU A 28 6.79 14.74 -0.96
C LEU A 28 7.92 13.83 -1.47
N GLU A 29 7.74 12.53 -1.32
CA GLU A 29 8.75 11.53 -1.64
C GLU A 29 8.01 10.24 -1.94
N LEU A 30 8.11 9.74 -3.17
CA LEU A 30 7.60 8.43 -3.58
C LEU A 30 8.80 7.50 -3.73
N SER A 31 9.02 6.63 -2.75
CA SER A 31 9.98 5.54 -2.90
C SER A 31 9.25 4.30 -3.42
N TRP A 32 9.74 3.74 -4.52
CA TRP A 32 9.23 2.50 -5.11
C TRP A 32 10.12 1.34 -4.70
N VAL A 33 9.53 0.35 -4.03
CA VAL A 33 10.18 -0.94 -3.78
C VAL A 33 9.58 -1.95 -4.76
N GLY A 34 10.24 -2.12 -5.91
CA GLY A 34 9.75 -2.96 -7.01
C GLY A 34 9.75 -4.47 -6.72
N THR A 35 10.58 -4.92 -5.78
CA THR A 35 10.76 -6.34 -5.45
C THR A 35 11.21 -6.46 -3.99
N TYR A 36 10.27 -6.71 -3.07
CA TYR A 36 10.61 -6.87 -1.65
C TYR A 36 11.59 -8.05 -1.40
N ALA A 37 11.68 -9.01 -2.32
CA ALA A 37 12.65 -10.11 -2.28
C ALA A 37 14.12 -9.63 -2.25
N GLU A 38 14.42 -8.44 -2.78
CA GLU A 38 15.79 -7.89 -2.85
C GLU A 38 16.13 -6.95 -1.68
N LEU A 39 15.15 -6.53 -0.87
CA LEU A 39 15.34 -5.65 0.29
C LEU A 39 15.43 -6.40 1.64
N ALA A 40 15.65 -7.71 1.61
CA ALA A 40 15.64 -8.58 2.78
C ALA A 40 16.57 -8.19 3.96
N PRO A 41 17.56 -7.26 3.86
CA PRO A 41 18.20 -6.69 5.04
C PRO A 41 18.01 -5.18 5.23
N SER A 42 17.44 -4.46 4.25
CA SER A 42 17.41 -2.99 4.19
C SER A 42 15.97 -2.49 4.13
N ALA A 43 15.09 -3.05 4.97
CA ALA A 43 13.71 -2.57 5.06
C ALA A 43 13.74 -1.04 5.18
N PRO A 44 13.01 -0.29 4.33
CA PRO A 44 12.89 1.15 4.54
C PRO A 44 12.42 1.31 5.99
N PRO A 45 13.12 2.10 6.82
CA PRO A 45 12.81 2.14 8.23
C PRO A 45 11.33 2.46 8.37
N ALA A 46 10.58 1.58 9.05
CA ALA A 46 9.18 1.85 9.40
C ALA A 46 9.04 3.21 10.13
N ALA A 47 10.14 3.72 10.66
CA ALA A 47 10.31 5.09 11.09
C ALA A 47 10.52 6.06 9.90
N GLY A 48 9.43 6.58 9.35
CA GLY A 48 9.52 7.79 8.52
C GLY A 48 8.42 8.03 7.50
N TRP A 49 7.61 7.01 7.18
CA TRP A 49 6.51 7.14 6.23
C TRP A 49 5.20 7.38 6.98
N ASP A 50 4.44 8.38 6.52
CA ASP A 50 3.16 8.72 7.14
C ASP A 50 2.02 7.89 6.56
N LEU A 51 2.13 7.49 5.28
CA LEU A 51 1.14 6.70 4.55
C LEU A 51 1.82 5.69 3.64
N VAL A 52 1.43 4.43 3.71
CA VAL A 52 1.92 3.40 2.81
C VAL A 52 0.81 2.92 1.88
N PHE A 53 1.09 2.93 0.58
CA PHE A 53 0.30 2.25 -0.43
C PHE A 53 0.92 0.89 -0.70
N ALA A 54 0.13 -0.18 -0.73
CA ALA A 54 0.64 -1.50 -1.06
C ALA A 54 -0.32 -2.27 -1.96
N THR A 55 0.23 -2.88 -3.01
CA THR A 55 -0.54 -3.76 -3.92
C THR A 55 -0.34 -5.21 -3.52
N LEU A 56 -1.45 -5.89 -3.25
CA LEU A 56 -1.47 -7.29 -2.86
C LEU A 56 -1.50 -8.21 -4.10
N PRO A 57 -0.78 -9.34 -4.07
CA PRO A 57 -0.91 -10.39 -5.07
C PRO A 57 -2.27 -11.08 -5.00
N ALA A 58 -2.45 -12.10 -5.83
CA ALA A 58 -3.61 -12.98 -5.73
C ALA A 58 -3.67 -13.67 -4.34
N PRO A 59 -4.86 -13.95 -3.79
CA PRO A 59 -5.01 -14.50 -2.43
C PRO A 59 -4.39 -15.89 -2.23
N ASP A 60 -4.21 -16.65 -3.31
CA ASP A 60 -3.55 -17.96 -3.32
C ASP A 60 -2.02 -17.85 -3.39
N HIS A 61 -1.49 -16.65 -3.64
CA HIS A 61 -0.06 -16.41 -3.69
C HIS A 61 0.50 -16.18 -2.28
N PRO A 62 1.45 -17.01 -1.81
CA PRO A 62 1.98 -16.87 -0.47
C PRO A 62 2.74 -15.55 -0.34
N LEU A 63 2.38 -14.75 0.66
CA LEU A 63 3.13 -13.56 1.04
C LEU A 63 4.32 -13.95 1.91
N LEU A 64 5.47 -13.36 1.61
CA LEU A 64 6.64 -13.47 2.49
C LEU A 64 6.32 -12.85 3.86
N ASP A 65 6.65 -13.55 4.95
CA ASP A 65 6.54 -13.06 6.34
C ASP A 65 7.18 -11.69 6.56
N SER A 66 8.23 -11.39 5.79
CA SER A 66 8.94 -10.12 5.88
C SER A 66 8.12 -8.98 5.28
N TYR A 67 7.42 -9.21 4.17
CA TYR A 67 6.46 -8.26 3.60
C TYR A 67 5.27 -8.06 4.54
N TRP A 68 4.76 -9.17 5.08
CA TRP A 68 3.71 -9.19 6.09
C TRP A 68 4.01 -8.25 7.28
N ARG A 69 5.17 -8.45 7.91
CA ARG A 69 5.62 -7.66 9.08
C ARG A 69 5.78 -6.19 8.75
N VAL A 70 6.24 -5.86 7.54
CA VAL A 70 6.33 -4.46 7.11
C VAL A 70 4.95 -3.83 7.03
N LEU A 71 3.97 -4.48 6.40
CA LEU A 71 2.61 -3.95 6.29
C LEU A 71 1.96 -3.77 7.67
N GLN A 72 2.11 -4.75 8.58
CA GLN A 72 1.57 -4.64 9.95
C GLN A 72 2.21 -3.52 10.77
N GLY A 73 3.48 -3.17 10.51
CA GLY A 73 4.19 -2.13 11.24
C GLY A 73 3.85 -0.70 10.81
N GLN A 74 3.04 -0.50 9.77
CA GLN A 74 2.74 0.83 9.24
C GLN A 74 1.64 1.53 10.05
N LYS A 75 1.82 2.84 10.26
CA LYS A 75 0.82 3.67 10.95
C LYS A 75 -0.47 3.83 10.16
N ALA A 76 -0.34 3.99 8.85
CA ALA A 76 -1.47 4.11 7.93
C ALA A 76 -1.15 3.34 6.65
N LEU A 77 -2.11 2.54 6.22
CA LEU A 77 -1.96 1.62 5.10
C LEU A 77 -3.18 1.71 4.19
N ILE A 78 -2.97 1.99 2.91
CA ILE A 78 -3.98 1.83 1.87
C ILE A 78 -3.55 0.63 1.02
N LEU A 79 -4.41 -0.39 0.98
CA LEU A 79 -4.17 -1.59 0.20
C LEU A 79 -4.88 -1.49 -1.14
N SER A 80 -4.28 -2.04 -2.20
CA SER A 80 -4.95 -2.27 -3.48
C SER A 80 -4.79 -3.70 -3.94
N SER A 81 -5.78 -4.22 -4.68
CA SER A 81 -5.70 -5.53 -5.33
C SER A 81 -6.75 -5.65 -6.42
N LEU A 82 -6.51 -6.50 -7.42
CA LEU A 82 -7.54 -6.94 -8.38
C LEU A 82 -8.62 -7.81 -7.72
N TYR A 83 -8.38 -8.29 -6.50
CA TYR A 83 -9.26 -9.19 -5.78
C TYR A 83 -10.00 -8.49 -4.63
N PRO A 84 -11.25 -8.87 -4.35
CA PRO A 84 -12.03 -8.26 -3.28
C PRO A 84 -11.39 -8.42 -1.89
N GLU A 85 -11.49 -7.38 -1.05
CA GLU A 85 -10.99 -7.35 0.34
C GLU A 85 -11.38 -8.59 1.16
N LYS A 86 -12.60 -9.10 0.97
CA LYS A 86 -13.10 -10.29 1.69
C LYS A 86 -12.23 -11.54 1.52
N MET A 87 -11.43 -11.62 0.46
CA MET A 87 -10.50 -12.72 0.22
C MET A 87 -9.23 -12.63 1.08
N PHE A 88 -8.95 -11.45 1.64
CA PHE A 88 -7.77 -11.16 2.45
C PHE A 88 -8.09 -11.03 3.95
N VAL A 89 -9.31 -11.34 4.40
CA VAL A 89 -9.72 -11.12 5.80
C VAL A 89 -8.87 -11.91 6.80
N ARG A 90 -8.37 -13.08 6.39
CA ARG A 90 -7.56 -13.98 7.23
C ARG A 90 -6.21 -13.42 7.61
N GLU A 91 -5.76 -12.45 6.84
CA GLU A 91 -4.50 -11.76 7.05
C GLU A 91 -4.57 -10.90 8.33
N GLY A 92 -5.69 -10.25 8.62
CA GLY A 92 -5.82 -9.46 9.85
C GLY A 92 -5.10 -8.10 9.80
N TRP A 93 -4.82 -7.59 8.60
CA TRP A 93 -4.46 -6.18 8.42
C TRP A 93 -5.62 -5.25 8.84
N ARG A 94 -5.27 -4.02 9.18
CA ARG A 94 -6.24 -2.94 9.45
C ARG A 94 -5.93 -1.74 8.56
N PRO A 95 -6.15 -1.86 7.23
CA PRO A 95 -5.90 -0.74 6.34
C PRO A 95 -6.88 0.40 6.62
N VAL A 96 -6.45 1.62 6.36
CA VAL A 96 -7.31 2.82 6.34
C VAL A 96 -8.36 2.69 5.23
N ALA A 97 -7.96 2.10 4.10
CA ALA A 97 -8.84 1.79 3.00
C ALA A 97 -8.30 0.63 2.15
N PHE A 98 -9.23 -0.11 1.55
CA PHE A 98 -8.93 -1.13 0.55
C PHE A 98 -9.51 -0.69 -0.80
N LEU A 99 -8.65 -0.57 -1.80
CA LEU A 99 -8.99 -0.20 -3.17
C LEU A 99 -9.02 -1.45 -4.04
N ASN A 100 -10.22 -1.93 -4.35
CA ASN A 100 -10.38 -3.02 -5.31
C ASN A 100 -10.20 -2.48 -6.73
N GLU A 101 -9.21 -3.00 -7.45
CA GLU A 101 -8.88 -2.60 -8.82
C GLU A 101 -9.81 -3.27 -9.85
N PRO A 102 -10.20 -2.53 -10.91
CA PRO A 102 -9.94 -1.12 -11.14
C PRO A 102 -10.79 -0.20 -10.24
N PHE A 103 -10.23 0.95 -9.87
CA PHE A 103 -10.91 1.98 -9.08
C PHE A 103 -10.82 3.36 -9.75
N SER A 104 -11.81 4.23 -9.48
CA SER A 104 -11.85 5.60 -9.98
C SER A 104 -10.97 6.54 -9.17
N PHE A 105 -10.70 7.74 -9.71
CA PHE A 105 -9.98 8.77 -8.95
C PHE A 105 -10.76 9.22 -7.71
N GLU A 106 -12.09 9.27 -7.78
CA GLU A 106 -12.95 9.59 -6.63
C GLU A 106 -12.79 8.58 -5.49
N GLN A 107 -12.79 7.28 -5.81
CA GLN A 107 -12.55 6.23 -4.81
C GLN A 107 -11.16 6.34 -4.18
N PHE A 108 -10.15 6.71 -4.97
CA PHE A 108 -8.82 7.00 -4.45
C PHE A 108 -8.80 8.25 -3.54
N GLN A 109 -9.50 9.32 -3.92
CA GLN A 109 -9.61 10.53 -3.11
C GLN A 109 -10.35 10.26 -1.79
N GLU A 110 -11.40 9.44 -1.79
CA GLU A 110 -12.10 9.01 -0.58
C GLU A 110 -11.16 8.21 0.34
N ALA A 111 -10.38 7.28 -0.21
CA ALA A 111 -9.40 6.51 0.55
C ALA A 111 -8.33 7.43 1.19
N LEU A 112 -7.86 8.42 0.43
CA LEU A 112 -6.90 9.41 0.93
C LEU A 112 -7.53 10.33 1.99
N GLN A 113 -8.78 10.76 1.80
CA GLN A 113 -9.49 11.60 2.75
C GLN A 113 -9.65 10.90 4.10
N ARG A 114 -9.98 9.60 4.10
CA ARG A 114 -10.03 8.79 5.34
C ARG A 114 -8.71 8.81 6.10
N TYR A 115 -7.57 8.80 5.40
CA TYR A 115 -6.26 8.94 6.02
C TYR A 115 -6.06 10.34 6.61
N LEU A 116 -6.41 11.39 5.86
CA LEU A 116 -6.27 12.77 6.30
C LEU A 116 -7.14 13.08 7.53
N ASP A 117 -8.34 12.51 7.61
CA ASP A 117 -9.26 12.67 8.74
C ASP A 117 -8.80 11.95 10.01
N GLN A 118 -7.98 10.89 9.86
CA GLN A 118 -7.42 10.11 10.96
C GLN A 118 -6.04 10.63 11.41
N ARG A 119 -5.54 11.69 10.76
CA ARG A 119 -4.24 12.26 11.09
C ARG A 119 -4.32 12.97 12.46
N PRO A 120 -3.45 12.63 13.42
CA PRO A 120 -3.38 13.33 14.71
C PRO A 120 -2.89 14.77 14.56
#